data_AF-A0A1V3I9M1-F1
#
_entry.id   AF-A0A1V3I9M1-F1
#
_cell.length_a   1.000
_cell.length_b   1.000
_cell.length_c   1.000
_cell.angle_alpha   90.00
_cell.angle_beta   90.00
_cell.angle_gamma   90.00
#
_symmetry.space_group_name_H-M   'P 1'
#
loop_
_entity.id
_entity.type
_entity.pdbx_description
1 polymer ?
#
loop_
_entity_poly.entity_id
_entity_poly.type
_entity_poly.pdbx_seq_one_letter_code
_entity_poly.pdbx_strand_id
1 'polypeptide(L)'
;MNYVLAVKSPIYGKQGAYLAYQFAEALVKKGHTITQIFFFQEGVSNGNAFVYPANDETHLQQYWQLFAKQNAIPLHLCVAASQRRGIVDSMTAKESENHNLAEGFVIAGLGEFMAAVLKSDRLITL
;
A
#
# COMPACT_ATOMS: atom_id res chain seq x y z
N MET A 1 -19.32 -7.29 2.17
CA MET A 1 -18.73 -6.50 3.28
C MET A 1 -17.63 -5.64 2.72
N ASN A 2 -17.47 -4.44 3.27
CA ASN A 2 -16.47 -3.45 2.92
C ASN A 2 -15.28 -3.56 3.89
N TYR A 3 -14.09 -3.77 3.36
CA TYR A 3 -12.86 -3.93 4.12
C TYR A 3 -11.92 -2.76 3.89
N VAL A 4 -11.22 -2.37 4.96
CA VAL A 4 -9.98 -1.60 4.86
C VAL A 4 -8.85 -2.50 5.36
N LEU A 5 -7.75 -2.53 4.61
CA LEU A 5 -6.53 -3.23 5.02
C LEU A 5 -5.48 -2.23 5.47
N ALA A 6 -4.81 -2.49 6.58
CA ALA A 6 -3.65 -1.73 7.02
C ALA A 6 -2.41 -2.62 7.02
N VAL A 7 -1.48 -2.37 6.10
CA VAL A 7 -0.25 -3.15 5.91
C VAL A 7 0.91 -2.44 6.61
N LYS A 8 1.49 -3.09 7.61
CA LYS A 8 2.58 -2.57 8.46
C LYS A 8 3.94 -3.17 8.13
N SER A 9 3.93 -4.35 7.50
CA SER A 9 5.14 -5.11 7.16
C SER A 9 5.82 -4.57 5.90
N PRO A 10 7.17 -4.52 5.86
CA PRO A 10 7.92 -4.04 4.71
C PRO A 10 7.74 -4.94 3.48
N ILE A 11 8.04 -4.40 2.29
CA ILE A 11 7.92 -5.13 1.02
C ILE A 11 8.78 -6.39 0.94
N TYR A 12 9.99 -6.34 1.51
CA TYR A 12 10.89 -7.48 1.65
C TYR A 12 11.48 -7.53 3.06
N GLY A 13 12.05 -8.68 3.42
CA GLY A 13 12.65 -8.96 4.74
C GLY A 13 11.68 -9.53 5.77
N LYS A 14 10.36 -9.50 5.52
CA LYS A 14 9.31 -10.16 6.31
C LYS A 14 8.21 -10.69 5.39
N GLN A 15 7.44 -11.68 5.84
CA GLN A 15 6.35 -12.26 5.04
C GLN A 15 5.04 -11.47 5.08
N GLY A 16 4.87 -10.53 6.02
CA GLY A 16 3.56 -9.91 6.28
C GLY A 16 2.98 -9.14 5.09
N ALA A 17 3.80 -8.47 4.27
CA ALA A 17 3.30 -7.76 3.09
C ALA A 17 2.76 -8.73 2.03
N TYR A 18 3.43 -9.86 1.82
CA TYR A 18 2.99 -10.89 0.87
C TYR A 18 1.73 -11.61 1.38
N LEU A 19 1.66 -11.92 2.67
CA LEU A 19 0.44 -12.47 3.29
C LEU A 19 -0.74 -11.51 3.16
N ALA A 20 -0.50 -10.20 3.32
CA ALA A 20 -1.55 -9.20 3.12
C ALA A 20 -2.05 -9.15 1.68
N TYR A 21 -1.16 -9.31 0.70
CA TYR A 21 -1.53 -9.43 -0.71
C TYR A 21 -2.43 -10.64 -0.97
N GLN A 22 -2.01 -11.84 -0.52
CA GLN A 22 -2.80 -13.06 -0.67
C GLN A 22 -4.16 -12.96 0.03
N PHE A 23 -4.21 -12.30 1.18
CA PHE A 23 -5.46 -12.05 1.89
C PHE A 23 -6.38 -11.10 1.11
N ALA A 24 -5.84 -10.04 0.50
CA ALA A 24 -6.59 -9.11 -0.34
C ALA A 24 -7.20 -9.83 -1.55
N GLU A 25 -6.43 -10.66 -2.25
CA GLU A 25 -6.92 -11.50 -3.35
C GLU A 25 -8.05 -12.43 -2.90
N ALA A 26 -7.88 -13.10 -1.76
CA ALA A 26 -8.87 -14.02 -1.22
C ALA A 26 -10.18 -13.31 -0.85
N LEU A 27 -10.12 -12.09 -0.31
CA LEU A 27 -11.30 -11.29 -0.01
C LEU A 27 -12.08 -10.94 -1.27
N VAL A 28 -11.41 -10.42 -2.30
CA VAL A 28 -12.05 -10.07 -3.57
C VAL A 28 -12.67 -11.30 -4.23
N LYS A 29 -11.94 -12.43 -4.25
CA LYS A 29 -12.45 -13.70 -4.80
C LYS A 29 -13.70 -14.22 -4.08
N LYS A 30 -13.87 -13.89 -2.80
CA LYS A 30 -15.08 -14.21 -2.01
C LYS A 30 -16.22 -13.21 -2.21
N GLY A 31 -16.08 -12.24 -3.11
CA GLY A 31 -17.11 -11.22 -3.37
C GLY A 31 -17.16 -10.12 -2.31
N HIS A 32 -16.08 -9.92 -1.56
CA HIS A 32 -15.94 -8.76 -0.66
C HIS A 32 -15.27 -7.59 -1.36
N THR A 33 -15.54 -6.38 -0.88
CA THR A 33 -14.97 -5.15 -1.43
C THR A 33 -13.88 -4.65 -0.52
N ILE A 34 -12.73 -4.26 -1.06
CA ILE A 34 -11.69 -3.54 -0.33
C ILE A 34 -11.78 -2.08 -0.75
N THR A 35 -12.13 -1.19 0.17
CA THR A 35 -12.31 0.23 -0.13
C THR A 35 -11.00 1.00 -0.12
N GLN A 36 -10.02 0.53 0.64
CA GLN A 36 -8.69 1.14 0.73
C GLN A 36 -7.67 0.15 1.29
N ILE A 37 -6.44 0.19 0.76
CA ILE A 37 -5.27 -0.45 1.37
C ILE A 37 -4.35 0.66 1.86
N PHE A 38 -4.10 0.69 3.17
CA PHE A 38 -3.29 1.71 3.83
C PHE A 38 -1.97 1.13 4.32
N PHE A 39 -0.86 1.62 3.78
CA PHE A 39 0.48 1.25 4.16
C PHE A 39 1.00 2.17 5.27
N PHE A 40 1.39 1.58 6.40
CA PHE A 40 1.83 2.29 7.59
C PHE A 40 3.11 1.68 8.16
N GLN A 41 3.79 2.37 9.07
CA GLN A 41 5.06 1.90 9.66
C GLN A 41 6.10 1.49 8.61
N GLU A 42 6.55 0.25 8.58
CA GLU A 42 7.51 -0.26 7.59
C GLU A 42 6.85 -0.59 6.24
N GLY A 43 5.52 -0.74 6.23
CA GLY A 43 4.73 -1.06 5.06
C GLY A 43 4.77 0.00 3.97
N VAL A 44 5.10 1.24 4.30
CA VAL A 44 5.30 2.30 3.29
C VAL A 44 6.38 1.96 2.26
N SER A 45 7.31 1.05 2.58
CA SER A 45 8.31 0.56 1.62
C SER A 45 7.70 -0.15 0.40
N ASN A 46 6.44 -0.62 0.46
CA ASN A 46 5.76 -1.23 -0.69
C ASN A 46 5.52 -0.24 -1.83
N GLY A 47 5.42 1.06 -1.54
CA GLY A 47 5.25 2.11 -2.55
C GLY A 47 6.55 2.74 -3.04
N ASN A 48 7.72 2.14 -2.81
CA ASN A 48 9.00 2.68 -3.28
C ASN A 48 9.32 2.23 -4.72
N ALA A 49 9.30 3.13 -5.69
CA ALA A 49 9.54 2.88 -7.11
C ALA A 49 10.92 2.25 -7.43
N PHE A 50 11.89 2.37 -6.53
CA PHE A 50 13.23 1.80 -6.72
C PHE A 50 13.35 0.36 -6.22
N VAL A 51 12.24 -0.26 -5.83
CA VAL A 51 12.21 -1.68 -5.49
C VAL A 51 12.46 -2.50 -6.76
N TYR A 52 13.63 -3.13 -6.82
CA TYR A 52 14.06 -3.95 -7.95
C TYR A 52 14.64 -5.28 -7.43
N PRO A 53 13.82 -6.33 -7.27
CA PRO A 53 14.27 -7.64 -6.81
C PRO A 53 14.99 -8.41 -7.92
N ALA A 54 15.60 -9.56 -7.59
CA ALA A 54 16.19 -10.44 -8.60
C ALA A 54 15.14 -11.03 -9.55
N ASN A 55 15.56 -11.47 -10.74
CA ASN A 55 14.65 -11.95 -11.79
C ASN A 55 13.84 -13.21 -11.40
N ASP A 56 14.35 -14.00 -10.45
CA ASP A 56 13.74 -15.20 -9.91
C ASP A 56 12.91 -14.94 -8.64
N GLU A 57 12.83 -13.69 -8.20
CA GLU A 57 12.05 -13.27 -7.03
C GLU A 57 10.71 -12.63 -7.42
N THR A 58 9.73 -12.74 -6.52
CA THR A 58 8.42 -12.13 -6.73
C THR A 58 8.49 -10.62 -6.58
N HIS A 59 8.16 -9.88 -7.65
CA HIS A 59 8.06 -8.42 -7.62
C HIS A 59 6.76 -7.93 -6.98
N LEU A 60 6.67 -8.00 -5.65
CA LEU A 60 5.44 -7.73 -4.90
C LEU A 60 4.82 -6.34 -5.16
N GLN A 61 5.63 -5.30 -5.38
CA GLN A 61 5.10 -3.98 -5.75
C GLN A 61 4.25 -4.03 -7.03
N GLN A 62 4.71 -4.71 -8.08
CA GLN A 62 3.97 -4.82 -9.33
C GLN A 62 2.66 -5.59 -9.13
N TYR A 63 2.67 -6.59 -8.25
CA TYR A 63 1.46 -7.34 -7.90
C TYR A 63 0.44 -6.43 -7.22
N TRP A 64 0.86 -5.58 -6.28
CA TRP A 64 -0.02 -4.56 -5.70
C TRP A 64 -0.59 -3.61 -6.75
N GLN A 65 0.25 -3.08 -7.64
CA GLN A 65 -0.18 -2.14 -8.70
C GLN A 65 -1.21 -2.77 -9.63
N LEU A 66 -0.96 -4.00 -10.10
CA LEU A 66 -1.88 -4.75 -10.96
C LEU A 66 -3.20 -5.05 -10.25
N PHE A 67 -3.13 -5.57 -9.02
CA PHE A 67 -4.31 -5.89 -8.21
C PHE A 67 -5.16 -4.64 -7.95
N ALA A 68 -4.53 -3.53 -7.56
CA ALA A 68 -5.21 -2.26 -7.32
C ALA A 68 -5.90 -1.74 -8.58
N LYS A 69 -5.20 -1.76 -9.72
CA LYS A 69 -5.74 -1.32 -11.00
C LYS A 69 -6.94 -2.16 -11.46
N GLN A 70 -6.84 -3.49 -11.34
CA GLN A 70 -7.90 -4.41 -11.75
C GLN A 70 -9.17 -4.27 -10.91
N ASN A 71 -9.03 -3.95 -9.62
CA ASN A 71 -10.13 -3.91 -8.67
C ASN A 71 -10.54 -2.48 -8.26
N ALA A 72 -9.93 -1.45 -8.87
CA ALA A 72 -10.10 -0.03 -8.54
C ALA A 72 -9.90 0.27 -7.03
N ILE A 73 -8.87 -0.31 -6.43
CA ILE A 73 -8.57 -0.16 -4.99
C ILE A 73 -7.45 0.86 -4.80
N PRO A 74 -7.66 1.94 -4.02
CA PRO A 74 -6.61 2.91 -3.76
C PRO A 74 -5.52 2.35 -2.82
N LEU A 75 -4.26 2.56 -3.19
CA LEU A 75 -3.07 2.19 -2.42
C LEU A 75 -2.50 3.43 -1.72
N HIS A 76 -2.85 3.63 -0.45
CA HIS A 76 -2.50 4.83 0.31
C HIS A 76 -1.29 4.59 1.21
N LEU A 77 -0.32 5.49 1.18
CA LEU A 77 0.84 5.47 2.07
C LEU A 77 0.72 6.59 3.10
N CYS A 78 0.95 6.28 4.37
CA CYS A 78 0.97 7.29 5.42
C CYS A 78 2.09 8.31 5.21
N VAL A 79 1.72 9.58 4.94
CA VAL A 79 2.66 10.70 4.69
C VAL A 79 3.83 10.76 5.68
N ALA A 80 3.53 10.77 6.98
CA ALA A 80 4.56 10.92 8.01
C ALA A 80 5.48 9.70 8.11
N ALA A 81 4.96 8.49 7.83
CA ALA A 81 5.78 7.27 7.86
C ALA A 81 6.65 7.15 6.60
N SER A 82 6.13 7.57 5.45
CA SER A 82 6.83 7.61 4.16
C SER A 82 8.00 8.60 4.20
N GLN A 83 7.76 9.85 4.63
CA GLN A 83 8.82 10.86 4.72
C GLN A 83 9.96 10.45 5.65
N ARG A 84 9.65 9.87 6.82
CA ARG A 84 10.69 9.35 7.76
C ARG A 84 11.52 8.21 7.18
N ARG A 85 11.05 7.54 6.13
CA ARG A 85 11.72 6.42 5.46
C ARG A 85 12.16 6.75 4.03
N GLY A 86 12.09 8.02 3.64
CA GLY A 86 12.54 8.47 2.33
C GLY A 86 11.68 7.99 1.16
N ILE A 87 10.39 7.71 1.38
CA ILE A 87 9.42 7.54 0.29
C ILE A 87 8.65 8.85 0.14
N VAL A 88 8.76 9.49 -1.01
CA VAL A 88 8.19 10.80 -1.28
C VAL A 88 7.62 10.85 -2.71
N ASP A 89 6.57 11.65 -2.87
CA ASP A 89 6.03 12.08 -4.16
C ASP A 89 6.53 13.48 -4.53
N SER A 90 6.10 14.00 -5.68
CA SER A 90 6.48 15.34 -6.15
C SER A 90 6.05 16.48 -5.21
N MET A 91 5.04 16.25 -4.36
CA MET A 91 4.51 17.26 -3.42
C MET A 91 5.21 17.23 -2.06
N THR A 92 5.76 16.07 -1.67
CA THR A 92 6.38 15.84 -0.36
C THR A 92 7.91 15.73 -0.42
N ALA A 93 8.47 15.64 -1.63
CA ALA A 93 9.91 15.70 -1.86
C ALA A 93 10.46 17.11 -1.58
N LYS A 94 11.75 17.19 -1.22
CA LYS A 94 12.45 18.48 -1.08
C LYS A 94 12.58 19.20 -2.42
N GLU A 95 12.81 18.43 -3.47
CA GLU A 95 12.90 18.86 -4.86
C GLU A 95 11.90 18.01 -5.64
N SER A 96 11.00 18.64 -6.39
CA SER A 96 9.88 17.97 -7.05
C SER A 96 10.30 16.83 -7.99
N GLU A 97 11.46 16.94 -8.61
CA GLU A 97 12.02 15.95 -9.55
C GLU A 97 12.56 14.69 -8.84
N ASN A 98 12.90 14.80 -7.56
CA ASN A 98 13.55 13.74 -6.80
C ASN A 98 12.54 12.96 -5.96
N HIS A 99 11.63 12.26 -6.65
CA HIS A 99 10.61 11.43 -6.02
C HIS A 99 10.75 9.95 -6.37
N ASN A 100 10.24 9.09 -5.49
CA ASN A 100 10.34 7.64 -5.61
C ASN A 100 9.04 6.93 -5.22
N LEU A 101 7.91 7.63 -5.26
CA LEU A 101 6.61 6.98 -5.13
C LEU A 101 6.32 6.15 -6.39
N ALA A 102 6.04 4.87 -6.21
CA ALA A 102 5.66 3.96 -7.29
C ALA A 102 4.28 4.32 -7.87
N GLU A 103 4.10 4.09 -9.17
CA GLU A 103 2.85 4.35 -9.87
C GLU A 103 1.65 3.67 -9.17
N GLY A 104 0.50 4.33 -9.12
CA GLY A 104 -0.72 3.80 -8.51
C GLY A 104 -0.77 3.88 -6.97
N PHE A 105 0.33 4.22 -6.32
CA PHE A 105 0.33 4.60 -4.91
C PHE A 105 0.09 6.09 -4.74
N VAL A 106 -0.45 6.48 -3.58
CA VAL A 106 -0.74 7.88 -3.23
C VAL A 106 -0.27 8.15 -1.80
N ILE A 107 0.39 9.28 -1.57
CA ILE A 107 0.66 9.75 -0.20
C ILE A 107 -0.63 10.31 0.40
N ALA A 108 -1.04 9.75 1.54
CA ALA A 108 -2.29 10.09 2.21
C ALA A 108 -2.08 10.41 3.70
N GLY A 109 -2.96 11.27 4.22
CA GLY A 109 -3.00 11.62 5.64
C GLY A 109 -3.67 10.56 6.50
N LEU A 110 -3.46 10.64 7.82
CA LEU A 110 -4.17 9.78 8.78
C LEU A 110 -5.69 10.02 8.75
N GLY A 111 -6.13 11.25 8.44
CA GLY A 111 -7.56 11.59 8.34
C GLY A 111 -8.28 10.81 7.24
N GLU A 112 -7.66 10.63 6.08
CA GLU A 112 -8.22 9.83 4.97
C GLU A 112 -8.35 8.36 5.36
N PHE A 113 -7.33 7.80 6.03
CA PHE A 113 -7.41 6.44 6.57
C PHE A 113 -8.55 6.28 7.58
N MET A 114 -8.69 7.21 8.52
CA MET A 114 -9.79 7.18 9.50
C MET A 114 -11.16 7.30 8.81
N ALA A 115 -11.30 8.15 7.79
CA ALA A 115 -12.53 8.29 7.03
C ALA A 115 -12.91 6.99 6.29
N ALA A 116 -11.93 6.25 5.74
CA ALA A 116 -12.16 4.96 5.13
C ALA A 116 -12.57 3.90 6.17
N VAL A 117 -11.90 3.86 7.32
CA VAL A 117 -12.20 2.92 8.41
C VAL A 117 -13.62 3.12 8.94
N LEU A 118 -14.05 4.36 9.16
CA LEU A 118 -15.39 4.69 9.65
C LEU A 118 -16.52 4.24 8.70
N LYS A 119 -16.24 4.11 7.40
CA LYS A 119 -17.20 3.65 6.37
C LYS A 119 -17.10 2.15 6.08
N SER A 120 -16.14 1.46 6.69
CA SER A 120 -15.88 0.03 6.46
C SER A 120 -16.63 -0.85 7.45
N ASP A 121 -16.96 -2.07 7.05
CA ASP A 121 -17.46 -3.07 7.99
C ASP A 121 -16.33 -3.63 8.85
N ARG A 122 -15.11 -3.73 8.30
CA ARG A 122 -13.96 -4.37 8.94
C ARG A 122 -12.66 -3.65 8.59
N LEU A 123 -11.85 -3.39 9.61
CA LEU A 123 -10.43 -3.06 9.48
C LEU A 123 -9.60 -4.29 9.82
N ILE A 124 -8.73 -4.72 8.91
CA ILE A 124 -7.77 -5.80 9.13
C ILE A 124 -6.37 -5.22 9.09
N THR A 125 -5.52 -5.54 10.08
CA THR A 125 -4.15 -5.07 10.16
C THR A 125 -3.16 -6.22 10.02
N LEU A 126 -2.20 -6.11 9.09
CA LEU A 126 -1.27 -7.16 8.66
C LEU A 126 0.17 -6.63 8.58
#